data_AF-A0A484WQI5-F1
#
_entry.id   AF-A0A484WQI5-F1
#
_cell.length_a   1.000
_cell.length_b   1.000
_cell.length_c   1.000
_cell.angle_alpha   90.00
_cell.angle_beta   90.00
_cell.angle_gamma   90.00
#
_symmetry.space_group_name_H-M   'P 1'
#
loop_
_entity.id
_entity.type
_entity.pdbx_description
1 polymer ?
#
loop_
_entity_poly.entity_id
_entity_poly.type
_entity_poly.pdbx_seq_one_letter_code
_entity_poly.pdbx_strand_id
1 'polypeptide(L)' 'MRYNQRAAEIWWQQNKKKCAQFTHLTVWYLDDEQLAQLSAFASRTMVLQATIQDGAIWLSDSQNNLEIHLTAWQPAS' A
#
# COMPACT_ATOMS: atom_id res chain seq x y z
N MET A 1 -1.74 -18.24 -7.24
CA MET A 1 -2.83 -17.87 -8.17
C MET A 1 -2.64 -16.41 -8.55
N ARG A 2 -2.15 -16.10 -9.77
CA ARG A 2 -1.75 -14.74 -10.24
C ARG A 2 -2.95 -13.86 -10.69
N TYR A 3 -4.05 -13.87 -9.93
CA TYR A 3 -5.27 -13.16 -10.34
C TYR A 3 -5.21 -11.67 -9.97
N ASN A 4 -4.53 -11.33 -8.88
CA ASN A 4 -4.59 -10.00 -8.29
C ASN A 4 -3.73 -8.96 -9.04
N GLN A 5 -2.59 -9.36 -9.61
CA GLN A 5 -1.68 -8.43 -10.27
C GLN A 5 -2.30 -7.77 -11.52
N ARG A 6 -3.02 -8.56 -12.35
CA ARG A 6 -3.78 -8.02 -13.49
C ARG A 6 -4.98 -7.19 -13.05
N ALA A 7 -5.67 -7.60 -11.98
CA ALA A 7 -6.79 -6.84 -11.45
C ALA A 7 -6.34 -5.48 -10.90
N ALA A 8 -5.20 -5.44 -10.20
CA ALA A 8 -4.59 -4.21 -9.70
C ALA A 8 -4.16 -3.27 -10.84
N GLU A 9 -3.53 -3.80 -11.89
CA GLU A 9 -3.18 -3.02 -13.09
C GLU A 9 -4.43 -2.44 -13.78
N ILE A 10 -5.48 -3.25 -13.96
CA ILE A 10 -6.74 -2.80 -14.59
C ILE A 10 -7.44 -1.76 -13.72
N TRP A 11 -7.52 -1.99 -12.41
CA TRP A 11 -8.09 -1.05 -11.45
C TRP A 11 -7.33 0.27 -11.46
N TRP A 12 -5.99 0.22 -11.52
CA TRP A 12 -5.18 1.43 -11.57
C TRP A 12 -5.37 2.20 -12.86
N GLN A 13 -5.40 1.53 -14.03
CA GLN A 13 -5.71 2.19 -15.30
C GLN A 13 -7.05 2.93 -15.28
N GLN A 14 -8.07 2.38 -14.61
CA GLN A 14 -9.40 2.99 -14.49
C GLN A 14 -9.44 4.13 -13.45
N ASN A 15 -8.72 3.98 -12.34
CA ASN A 15 -8.79 4.92 -11.21
C ASN A 15 -7.69 5.99 -11.23
N LYS A 16 -6.64 5.85 -12.05
CA LYS A 16 -5.53 6.82 -12.16
C LYS A 16 -6.01 8.25 -12.38
N LYS A 17 -7.00 8.48 -13.27
CA LYS A 17 -7.57 9.82 -13.49
C LYS A 17 -8.28 10.39 -12.26
N LYS A 18 -8.94 9.53 -11.47
CA LYS A 18 -9.61 9.90 -10.21
C LYS A 18 -8.64 10.03 -9.04
N CYS A 19 -7.48 9.38 -9.10
CA CYS A 19 -6.43 9.52 -8.10
C CYS A 19 -5.58 10.77 -8.36
N ALA A 20 -5.36 11.15 -9.63
CA ALA A 20 -4.61 12.33 -10.04
C ALA A 20 -5.21 13.68 -9.60
N GLN A 21 -6.50 13.72 -9.27
CA GLN A 21 -7.18 14.90 -8.71
C GLN A 21 -6.90 15.11 -7.21
N PHE A 22 -6.30 14.13 -6.52
CA PHE A 22 -5.93 14.24 -5.11
C PHE A 22 -4.44 14.51 -4.98
N THR A 23 -4.08 15.73 -4.61
CA THR A 23 -2.69 16.18 -4.47
C THR A 23 -1.95 15.54 -3.29
N HIS A 24 -2.66 15.10 -2.25
CA HIS A 24 -2.08 14.41 -1.09
C HIS A 24 -2.22 12.87 -1.15
N LEU A 25 -2.58 12.31 -2.30
CA LEU A 25 -2.78 10.87 -2.43
C LEU A 25 -1.55 10.23 -3.05
N THR A 26 -0.92 9.34 -2.29
CA THR A 26 0.14 8.47 -2.80
C THR A 26 -0.43 7.09 -3.07
N VAL A 27 -0.21 6.57 -4.28
CA VAL A 27 -0.69 5.23 -4.65
C VAL A 27 0.47 4.28 -4.78
N TRP A 28 0.34 3.18 -4.05
CA TRP A 28 1.36 2.18 -3.87
C TRP A 28 0.84 0.82 -4.29
N TYR A 29 1.71 0.02 -4.89
CA TYR A 29 1.43 -1.37 -5.21
C TYR A 29 2.06 -2.29 -4.17
N LEU A 30 1.29 -3.28 -3.73
CA LEU A 30 1.67 -4.34 -2.81
C LEU A 30 1.44 -5.68 -3.53
N ASP A 31 2.36 -6.60 -3.39
CA ASP A 31 2.15 -7.98 -3.86
C ASP A 31 1.18 -8.75 -2.94
N ASP A 32 0.77 -9.94 -3.36
CA ASP A 32 -0.21 -10.75 -2.62
C ASP A 32 0.27 -11.15 -1.21
N GLU A 33 1.57 -11.30 -1.01
CA GLU A 33 2.16 -11.71 0.27
C GLU A 33 2.14 -10.54 1.27
N GLN A 34 2.62 -9.38 0.84
CA GLN A 34 2.56 -8.14 1.62
C GLN A 34 1.12 -7.71 1.89
N LEU A 35 0.21 -7.89 0.93
CA LEU A 35 -1.21 -7.58 1.11
C LEU A 35 -1.86 -8.48 2.16
N ALA A 36 -1.55 -9.79 2.15
CA ALA A 36 -2.05 -10.71 3.16
C ALA A 36 -1.56 -10.30 4.56
N GLN A 37 -0.28 -9.93 4.69
CA GLN A 37 0.27 -9.44 5.95
C GLN A 37 -0.38 -8.12 6.36
N LEU A 38 -0.55 -7.16 5.46
CA LEU A 38 -1.21 -5.88 5.73
C LEU A 38 -2.67 -6.08 6.19
N SER A 39 -3.38 -7.07 5.63
CA SER A 39 -4.74 -7.38 6.05
C SER A 39 -4.84 -7.84 7.51
N ALA A 40 -3.76 -8.41 8.07
CA ALA A 40 -3.69 -8.77 9.49
C ALA A 40 -3.63 -7.55 10.43
N PHE A 41 -3.20 -6.38 9.92
CA PHE A 41 -3.21 -5.12 10.66
C PHE A 41 -4.60 -4.44 10.66
N ALA A 42 -5.50 -4.87 9.77
CA ALA A 42 -6.83 -4.26 9.65
C ALA A 42 -7.70 -4.63 10.86
N SER A 43 -7.96 -3.65 11.73
CA SER A 43 -8.81 -3.81 12.90
C SER A 43 -9.78 -2.64 13.03
N ARG A 44 -10.79 -2.77 13.91
CA ARG A 44 -11.78 -1.70 14.17
C ARG A 44 -11.13 -0.43 14.76
N THR A 45 -9.96 -0.56 15.40
CA THR A 45 -9.20 0.55 15.97
C THR A 45 -7.72 0.26 15.76
N MET A 46 -7.13 0.95 14.77
CA MET A 46 -5.76 0.71 14.34
C MET A 46 -4.82 1.73 14.98
N VAL A 47 -3.83 1.24 15.73
CA VAL A 47 -2.67 2.03 16.18
C VAL A 47 -1.48 1.54 15.38
N LEU A 48 -1.17 2.27 14.31
CA LEU A 48 -0.08 1.94 13.40
C LEU A 48 1.05 2.96 13.55
N GLN A 49 2.27 2.46 13.63
CA GLN A 49 3.48 3.25 13.54
C GLN A 49 4.16 2.96 12.20
N ALA A 50 4.27 3.99 11.37
CA ALA A 50 4.95 3.93 10.08
C ALA A 50 6.29 4.67 10.17
N THR A 51 7.39 3.99 9.83
CA THR A 51 8.74 4.57 9.73
C THR A 51 9.19 4.51 8.29
N ILE A 52 9.63 5.64 7.72
CA ILE A 52 10.13 5.72 6.35
C ILE A 52 11.64 5.92 6.40
N GLN A 53 12.40 4.95 5.87
CA GLN A 53 13.87 5.00 5.82
C GLN A 53 14.34 4.46 4.48
N ASP A 54 15.19 5.24 3.79
CA ASP A 54 15.84 4.85 2.53
C ASP A 54 14.89 4.29 1.44
N GLY A 55 13.62 4.75 1.45
CA GLY A 55 12.59 4.31 0.50
C GLY A 55 11.84 3.04 0.90
N ALA A 56 12.18 2.41 2.03
CA ALA A 56 11.39 1.36 2.66
C ALA A 56 10.43 1.95 3.70
N ILE A 57 9.24 1.36 3.82
CA ILE A 57 8.30 1.68 4.91
C ILE A 57 8.23 0.50 5.87
N TRP A 58 8.53 0.77 7.12
CA TRP A 58 8.31 -0.15 8.23
C TRP A 58 6.98 0.20 8.90
N LEU A 59 6.00 -0.67 8.75
CA LEU A 59 4.70 -0.56 9.40
C LEU A 59 4.65 -1.51 10.60
N SER A 60 4.43 -0.97 11.78
CA SER A 60 4.34 -1.75 13.02
C SER A 60 3.07 -1.43 13.79
N ASP A 61 2.50 -2.44 14.44
CA ASP A 61 1.46 -2.29 15.45
C ASP A 61 1.94 -2.94 16.76
N SER A 62 1.04 -3.16 17.73
CA SER A 62 1.38 -3.79 19.01
C SER A 62 1.87 -5.25 18.93
N GLN A 63 1.65 -5.94 17.81
CA GLN A 63 1.85 -7.39 17.63
C GLN A 63 2.57 -7.75 16.32
N ASN A 64 2.45 -6.92 15.29
CA ASN A 64 2.90 -7.18 13.94
C ASN A 64 3.91 -6.12 13.50
N ASN A 65 4.88 -6.54 12.68
CA ASN A 65 5.78 -5.64 11.98
C ASN A 65 5.89 -6.08 10.51
N LEU A 66 5.77 -5.14 9.60
CA LEU A 66 5.71 -5.34 8.16
C LEU A 66 6.67 -4.36 7.48
N GLU A 67 7.68 -4.92 6.82
CA GLU A 67 8.51 -4.15 5.90
C GLU A 67 7.84 -4.11 4.52
N ILE A 68 7.61 -2.91 4.03
CA ILE A 68 6.97 -2.65 2.75
C ILE A 68 7.99 -2.00 1.83
N HIS A 69 8.33 -2.72 0.76
CA HIS A 69 9.06 -2.17 -0.37
C HIS A 69 8.06 -1.56 -1.35
N LEU A 70 7.90 -0.25 -1.23
CA LEU A 70 6.90 0.45 -1.99
C LEU A 70 7.36 0.73 -3.43
N THR A 71 6.63 0.18 -4.39
CA THR A 71 6.71 0.66 -5.77
C THR A 71 5.72 1.80 -5.94
N ALA A 72 6.22 3.04 -6.03
CA ALA A 72 5.39 4.22 -6.27
C ALA A 72 4.75 4.14 -7.67
N TRP A 73 3.44 3.94 -7.72
CA TRP A 73 2.68 4.08 -8.97
C TRP A 73 2.32 5.54 -9.24
N GLN A 74 2.10 6.31 -8.17
CA GLN A 74 2.00 7.76 -8.22
C GLN A 74 2.50 8.35 -6.90
N PRO A 75 3.65 9.06 -6.89
CA PRO A 75 4.05 9.86 -5.74
C PRO A 75 3.07 11.04 -5.56
N ALA A 76 2.77 11.41 -4.32
CA ALA A 76 2.12 12.68 -4.03
C ALA A 76 3.02 13.84 -4.51
N SER A 77 2.41 14.88 -5.07
CA SER A 77 3.10 16.09 -5.57
C SER A 77 3.06 17.22 -4.54
#